data_AF-A0A2P5HGV5-F1
#
_entry.id   AF-A0A2P5HGV5-F1
#
_cell.length_a   1.000
_cell.length_b   1.000
_cell.length_c   1.000
_cell.angle_alpha   90.00
_cell.angle_beta   90.00
_cell.angle_gamma   90.00
#
_symmetry.space_group_name_H-M   'P 1'
#
loop_
_entity.id
_entity.type
_entity.pdbx_description
1 polymer ?
#
loop_
_entity_poly.entity_id
_entity_poly.type
_entity_poly.pdbx_seq_one_letter_code
_entity_poly.pdbx_strand_id
1 'polypeptide(L)'
;MTKAYVAKCKGGEFALIDVSSPKPKAGEVSIRNKAVALNPVDWKKHQFGIMVDSWPSVFGADIAGVVESVGEGVEDFLPGDEVFSLAGHENRAGGFQEVSTVPSHFVARKPPSLSFEEAASLPVLVIGGGSGVGATAVQLLRLSEPSLQILATASQSHHSQLVSLGATACINRDSSDIVSDIMTASTFDVTGGKQAMSALGKLTRDGDFKPPLNVEIVGHGLESIGDGLEKLRSGVSRTKLIITL
;
A
#
# COMPACT_ATOMS: atom_id res chain seq x y z
N MET A 1 22.51 -10.33 1.33
CA MET A 1 21.64 -10.77 0.22
C MET A 1 20.24 -10.89 0.78
N THR A 2 19.24 -10.67 -0.06
CA THR A 2 17.81 -10.79 0.26
C THR A 2 17.12 -11.49 -0.91
N LYS A 3 15.93 -12.04 -0.73
CA LYS A 3 15.21 -12.71 -1.82
C LYS A 3 14.15 -11.80 -2.44
N ALA A 4 13.91 -12.01 -3.74
CA ALA A 4 12.82 -11.39 -4.49
C ALA A 4 12.11 -12.42 -5.36
N TYR A 5 10.80 -12.27 -5.50
CA TYR A 5 9.98 -13.04 -6.43
C TYR A 5 9.76 -12.25 -7.71
N VAL A 6 10.42 -12.69 -8.78
CA VAL A 6 10.67 -11.88 -9.97
C VAL A 6 10.00 -12.49 -11.18
N ALA A 7 9.20 -11.71 -11.89
CA ALA A 7 8.73 -12.10 -13.21
C ALA A 7 9.83 -11.82 -14.25
N LYS A 8 10.32 -12.86 -14.93
CA LYS A 8 11.45 -12.75 -15.88
C LYS A 8 11.06 -12.09 -17.20
N CYS A 9 9.82 -12.27 -17.64
CA CYS A 9 9.25 -11.68 -18.84
C CYS A 9 7.71 -11.63 -18.73
N LYS A 10 7.07 -10.92 -19.65
CA LYS A 10 5.61 -10.81 -19.74
C LYS A 10 4.97 -12.20 -19.87
N GLY A 11 4.07 -12.53 -18.94
CA GLY A 11 3.37 -13.81 -18.87
C GLY A 11 4.26 -15.02 -18.63
N GLY A 12 5.57 -14.84 -18.41
CA GLY A 12 6.52 -15.93 -18.15
C GLY A 12 6.54 -16.36 -16.69
N GLU A 13 7.35 -17.36 -16.36
CA GLU A 13 7.43 -17.83 -14.97
C GLU A 13 7.99 -16.76 -14.03
N PHE A 14 7.45 -16.76 -12.81
CA PHE A 14 8.12 -16.12 -11.68
C PHE A 14 9.28 -16.99 -11.20
N ALA A 15 10.32 -16.35 -10.67
CA ALA A 15 11.43 -17.03 -10.04
C ALA A 15 11.75 -16.36 -8.71
N LEU A 16 11.94 -17.18 -7.68
CA LEU A 16 12.57 -16.75 -6.44
C LEU A 16 14.08 -16.67 -6.67
N ILE A 17 14.66 -15.47 -6.54
CA ILE A 17 16.08 -15.23 -6.77
C ILE A 17 16.69 -14.46 -5.60
N ASP A 18 17.99 -14.65 -5.38
CA ASP A 18 18.77 -13.78 -4.50
C ASP A 18 19.07 -12.45 -5.21
N VAL A 19 18.86 -11.35 -4.50
CA VAL A 19 19.18 -9.99 -4.93
C VAL A 19 20.01 -9.28 -3.86
N SER A 20 20.68 -8.19 -4.26
CA SER A 20 21.29 -7.29 -3.29
C SER A 20 20.20 -6.64 -2.45
N SER A 21 20.42 -6.52 -1.13
CA SER A 21 19.45 -5.82 -0.27
C SER A 21 19.40 -4.36 -0.70
N PRO A 22 18.23 -3.84 -1.11
CA PRO A 22 18.14 -2.46 -1.57
C PRO A 22 18.39 -1.51 -0.40
N LYS A 23 19.25 -0.52 -0.63
CA LYS A 23 19.53 0.54 0.35
C LYS A 23 18.61 1.75 0.06
N PRO A 24 18.03 2.38 1.08
CA PRO A 24 17.21 3.57 0.87
C PRO A 24 18.07 4.72 0.33
N LYS A 25 17.54 5.48 -0.62
CA LYS A 25 18.09 6.78 -1.04
C LYS A 25 17.70 7.85 -0.02
N ALA A 26 18.22 9.07 -0.18
CA ALA A 26 17.75 10.22 0.58
C ALA A 26 16.21 10.35 0.49
N GLY A 27 15.55 10.57 1.64
CA GLY A 27 14.10 10.63 1.76
C GLY A 27 13.35 9.29 1.77
N GLU A 28 14.05 8.15 1.70
CA GLU A 28 13.45 6.81 1.69
C GLU A 28 13.73 6.02 2.95
N VAL A 29 12.96 4.96 3.18
CA VAL A 29 13.24 3.91 4.16
C VAL A 29 13.31 2.55 3.48
N SER A 30 14.10 1.63 4.01
CA SER A 30 13.99 0.21 3.68
C SER A 30 13.12 -0.50 4.71
N ILE A 31 12.19 -1.31 4.24
CA ILE A 31 11.25 -2.07 5.06
C ILE A 31 11.52 -3.54 4.82
N ARG A 32 11.78 -4.28 5.90
CA ARG A 32 11.78 -5.75 5.88
C ARG A 32 10.34 -6.23 5.98
N ASN A 33 9.82 -6.71 4.85
CA ASN A 33 8.42 -7.08 4.72
C ASN A 33 8.10 -8.30 5.59
N LYS A 34 6.94 -8.26 6.24
CA LYS A 34 6.35 -9.33 7.08
C LYS A 34 5.04 -9.85 6.50
N ALA A 35 4.33 -9.00 5.76
CA ALA A 35 3.15 -9.37 5.01
C ALA A 35 3.08 -8.56 3.71
N VAL A 36 2.63 -9.21 2.64
CA VAL A 36 2.36 -8.57 1.36
C VAL A 36 0.97 -8.95 0.89
N ALA A 37 0.24 -7.99 0.34
CA ALA A 37 -1.11 -8.23 -0.14
C ALA A 37 -1.14 -8.44 -1.66
N LEU A 38 -1.99 -9.35 -2.11
CA LEU A 38 -2.17 -9.64 -3.53
C LEU A 38 -3.33 -8.80 -4.08
N ASN A 39 -3.10 -8.18 -5.24
CA ASN A 39 -4.09 -7.34 -5.92
C ASN A 39 -4.32 -7.80 -7.36
N PRO A 40 -5.52 -7.58 -7.93
CA PRO A 40 -5.78 -7.93 -9.33
C PRO A 40 -4.83 -7.24 -10.31
N VAL A 41 -4.26 -6.09 -9.94
CA VAL A 41 -3.26 -5.41 -10.77
C VAL A 41 -1.97 -6.23 -10.90
N ASP A 42 -1.59 -7.03 -9.89
CA ASP A 42 -0.33 -7.77 -9.91
C ASP A 42 -0.33 -8.86 -11.01
N TRP A 43 -1.36 -9.70 -11.06
CA TRP A 43 -1.46 -10.71 -12.12
C TRP A 43 -1.76 -10.08 -13.49
N LYS A 44 -2.44 -8.92 -13.55
CA LYS A 44 -2.69 -8.20 -14.82
C LYS A 44 -1.41 -7.56 -15.37
N LYS A 45 -0.56 -6.98 -14.51
CA LYS A 45 0.78 -6.49 -14.87
C LYS A 45 1.61 -7.62 -15.46
N HIS A 46 1.62 -8.76 -14.77
CA HIS A 46 2.31 -9.96 -15.22
C HIS A 46 1.82 -10.44 -16.58
N GLN A 47 0.51 -10.67 -16.73
CA GLN A 47 -0.08 -11.26 -17.94
C GLN A 47 -0.06 -10.31 -19.14
N PHE A 48 -0.41 -9.03 -18.93
CA PHE A 48 -0.63 -8.08 -20.01
C PHE A 48 0.53 -7.11 -20.23
N GLY A 49 1.50 -7.06 -19.31
CA GLY A 49 2.62 -6.12 -19.38
C GLY A 49 2.20 -4.65 -19.28
N ILE A 50 1.03 -4.38 -18.69
CA ILE A 50 0.58 -3.01 -18.42
C ILE A 50 1.39 -2.46 -17.23
N MET A 51 1.78 -1.18 -17.26
CA MET A 51 2.51 -0.54 -16.16
C MET A 51 3.81 -1.28 -15.78
N VAL A 52 4.51 -1.86 -16.77
CA VAL A 52 5.83 -2.50 -16.61
C VAL A 52 6.80 -1.83 -17.58
N ASP A 53 7.81 -1.15 -17.05
CA ASP A 53 8.79 -0.42 -17.87
C ASP A 53 9.86 -1.35 -18.46
N SER A 54 10.29 -2.36 -17.70
CA SER A 54 11.31 -3.31 -18.11
C SER A 54 11.16 -4.66 -17.40
N TRP A 55 11.74 -5.69 -18.02
CA TRP A 55 11.85 -7.03 -17.44
C TRP A 55 13.34 -7.36 -17.21
N PRO A 56 13.69 -8.12 -16.16
CA PRO A 56 12.83 -8.69 -15.12
C PRO A 56 12.18 -7.64 -14.20
N SER A 57 11.01 -7.97 -13.63
CA SER A 57 10.25 -7.04 -12.78
C SER A 57 9.82 -7.67 -11.45
N VAL A 58 9.91 -6.89 -10.36
CA VAL A 58 9.32 -7.21 -9.03
C VAL A 58 8.00 -6.45 -8.89
N PHE A 59 6.92 -7.17 -8.57
CA PHE A 59 5.58 -6.59 -8.37
C PHE A 59 5.23 -6.46 -6.88
N GLY A 60 3.93 -6.28 -6.56
CA GLY A 60 3.43 -6.08 -5.21
C GLY A 60 3.38 -4.60 -4.85
N ALA A 61 2.21 -4.14 -4.46
CA ALA A 61 1.97 -2.76 -4.06
C ALA A 61 1.77 -2.61 -2.55
N ASP A 62 1.10 -3.56 -1.88
CA ASP A 62 0.73 -3.38 -0.48
C ASP A 62 1.67 -4.20 0.42
N ILE A 63 2.37 -3.51 1.31
CA ILE A 63 3.36 -4.11 2.22
C ILE A 63 3.13 -3.67 3.67
N ALA A 64 3.43 -4.58 4.60
CA ALA A 64 3.62 -4.25 6.00
C ALA A 64 4.85 -4.99 6.54
N GLY A 65 5.61 -4.33 7.41
CA GLY A 65 6.87 -4.86 7.89
C GLY A 65 7.56 -3.95 8.89
N VAL A 66 8.86 -4.15 9.05
CA VAL A 66 9.68 -3.41 10.02
C VAL A 66 10.69 -2.54 9.28
N VAL A 67 10.83 -1.27 9.67
CA VAL A 67 11.88 -0.40 9.14
C VAL A 67 13.24 -1.02 9.46
N GLU A 68 14.00 -1.34 8.42
CA GLU A 68 15.34 -1.91 8.54
C GLU A 68 16.40 -0.80 8.56
N SER A 69 16.25 0.22 7.71
CA SER A 69 17.15 1.38 7.69
C SER A 69 16.45 2.59 7.08
N VAL A 70 17.01 3.78 7.34
CA VAL A 70 16.51 5.06 6.81
C VAL A 70 17.59 5.76 6.00
N GLY A 71 17.17 6.43 4.94
CA GLY A 71 18.04 7.26 4.11
C GLY A 71 18.24 8.66 4.69
N GLU A 72 19.17 9.41 4.10
CA GLU A 72 19.45 10.79 4.48
C GLU A 72 18.19 11.67 4.46
N GLY A 73 18.01 12.51 5.49
CA GLY A 73 16.87 13.44 5.60
C GLY A 73 15.55 12.84 6.07
N VAL A 74 15.52 11.55 6.43
CA VAL A 74 14.35 10.93 7.07
C VAL A 74 14.48 11.03 8.59
N GLU A 75 13.58 11.80 9.21
CA GLU A 75 13.56 12.01 10.68
C GLU A 75 12.32 11.38 11.35
N ASP A 76 11.26 11.12 10.59
CA ASP A 76 9.97 10.64 11.10
C ASP A 76 9.95 9.15 11.50
N PHE A 77 10.97 8.38 11.12
CA PHE A 77 11.05 6.93 11.29
C PHE A 77 12.43 6.48 11.76
N LEU A 78 12.46 5.37 12.51
CA LEU A 78 13.68 4.76 13.01
C LEU A 78 13.72 3.25 12.69
N PRO A 79 14.91 2.63 12.55
CA PRO A 79 15.03 1.19 12.50
C PRO A 79 14.31 0.51 13.67
N GLY A 80 13.52 -0.51 13.37
CA GLY A 80 12.67 -1.21 14.34
C GLY A 80 11.21 -0.74 14.37
N ASP A 81 10.86 0.40 13.76
CA ASP A 81 9.47 0.83 13.65
C ASP A 81 8.64 -0.19 12.83
N GLU A 82 7.52 -0.65 13.37
CA GLU A 82 6.53 -1.44 12.62
C GLU A 82 5.69 -0.51 11.74
N VAL A 83 5.63 -0.79 10.45
CA VAL A 83 5.06 0.10 9.44
C VAL A 83 4.25 -0.65 8.37
N PHE A 84 3.41 0.09 7.66
CA PHE A 84 2.79 -0.33 6.40
C PHE A 84 2.92 0.78 5.36
N SER A 85 2.90 0.40 4.07
CA SER A 85 3.19 1.32 2.97
C SER A 85 2.66 0.82 1.62
N LEU A 86 2.67 1.74 0.64
CA LEU A 86 2.50 1.44 -0.77
C LEU A 86 3.89 1.36 -1.44
N ALA A 87 4.28 0.15 -1.82
CA ALA A 87 5.47 -0.17 -2.58
C ALA A 87 5.43 0.42 -4.01
N GLY A 88 6.62 0.72 -4.54
CA GLY A 88 6.79 1.32 -5.85
C GLY A 88 6.84 0.31 -7.00
N HIS A 89 6.99 0.80 -8.24
CA HIS A 89 7.05 -0.04 -9.44
C HIS A 89 8.47 -0.38 -9.91
N GLU A 90 9.50 0.25 -9.33
CA GLU A 90 10.90 -0.12 -9.56
C GLU A 90 11.24 -1.45 -8.85
N ASN A 91 12.18 -2.22 -9.39
CA ASN A 91 12.57 -3.51 -8.80
C ASN A 91 13.00 -3.44 -7.34
N ARG A 92 13.66 -2.36 -6.93
CA ARG A 92 14.06 -2.13 -5.52
C ARG A 92 12.89 -1.76 -4.60
N ALA A 93 11.76 -1.33 -5.18
CA ALA A 93 10.63 -0.74 -4.49
C ALA A 93 9.40 -1.64 -4.48
N GLY A 94 9.31 -2.67 -5.35
CA GLY A 94 8.20 -3.62 -5.38
C GLY A 94 8.04 -4.40 -4.06
N GLY A 95 6.84 -4.85 -3.75
CA GLY A 95 6.54 -5.53 -2.48
C GLY A 95 6.89 -7.02 -2.44
N PHE A 96 6.95 -7.71 -3.60
CA PHE A 96 7.22 -9.15 -3.68
C PHE A 96 8.70 -9.50 -3.50
N GLN A 97 9.28 -9.03 -2.40
CA GLN A 97 10.65 -9.27 -1.96
C GLN A 97 10.74 -9.13 -0.43
N GLU A 98 11.78 -9.66 0.19
CA GLU A 98 11.89 -9.62 1.66
C GLU A 98 12.25 -8.20 2.17
N VAL A 99 12.85 -7.35 1.33
CA VAL A 99 13.19 -5.96 1.67
C VAL A 99 12.84 -5.01 0.52
N SER A 100 12.01 -4.01 0.78
CA SER A 100 11.60 -2.99 -0.21
C SER A 100 12.06 -1.60 0.24
N THR A 101 12.46 -0.73 -0.69
CA THR A 101 12.69 0.70 -0.40
C THR A 101 11.50 1.55 -0.84
N VAL A 102 11.01 2.42 0.04
CA VAL A 102 9.87 3.30 -0.22
C VAL A 102 10.17 4.75 0.22
N PRO A 103 9.66 5.77 -0.48
CA PRO A 103 9.72 7.14 0.02
C PRO A 103 9.03 7.23 1.38
N SER A 104 9.70 7.87 2.35
CA SER A 104 9.20 7.99 3.74
C SER A 104 7.79 8.55 3.83
N HIS A 105 7.39 9.40 2.88
CA HIS A 105 6.06 9.99 2.84
C HIS A 105 4.92 9.05 2.41
N PHE A 106 5.24 7.84 1.97
CA PHE A 106 4.28 6.75 1.73
C PHE A 106 4.20 5.77 2.92
N VAL A 107 4.87 6.05 4.03
CA VAL A 107 4.98 5.13 5.16
C VAL A 107 4.11 5.60 6.32
N ALA A 108 3.52 4.64 7.02
CA ALA A 108 2.79 4.86 8.26
C ALA A 108 3.20 3.84 9.30
N ARG A 109 3.24 4.27 10.57
CA ARG A 109 3.37 3.33 11.69
C ARG A 109 2.14 2.44 11.75
N LYS A 110 2.40 1.13 11.80
CA LYS A 110 1.40 0.11 12.03
C LYS A 110 0.81 0.30 13.43
N PRO A 111 -0.52 0.27 13.58
CA PRO A 111 -1.12 0.19 14.90
C PRO A 111 -0.65 -1.03 15.69
N PRO A 112 -0.36 -0.92 16.99
CA PRO A 112 -0.06 -2.08 17.82
C PRO A 112 -1.22 -3.08 17.89
N SER A 113 -2.45 -2.61 17.70
CA SER A 113 -3.68 -3.40 17.71
C SER A 113 -3.88 -4.27 16.47
N LEU A 114 -3.18 -3.96 15.37
CA LEU A 114 -3.28 -4.75 14.13
C LEU A 114 -2.15 -5.74 14.01
N SER A 115 -2.41 -6.84 13.30
CA SER A 115 -1.37 -7.72 12.78
C SER A 115 -0.70 -7.11 11.52
N PHE A 116 0.40 -7.70 11.05
CA PHE A 116 1.03 -7.24 9.79
C PHE A 116 0.13 -7.54 8.59
N GLU A 117 -0.60 -8.64 8.62
CA GLU A 117 -1.54 -9.07 7.59
C GLU A 117 -2.72 -8.10 7.48
N GLU A 118 -3.28 -7.69 8.62
CA GLU A 118 -4.30 -6.64 8.68
C GLU A 118 -3.73 -5.30 8.19
N ALA A 119 -2.51 -4.95 8.59
CA ALA A 119 -1.88 -3.70 8.16
C ALA A 119 -1.58 -3.66 6.65
N ALA A 120 -1.18 -4.77 6.05
CA ALA A 120 -0.99 -4.90 4.60
C ALA A 120 -2.32 -4.85 3.83
N SER A 121 -3.47 -4.95 4.52
CA SER A 121 -4.80 -4.82 3.93
C SER A 121 -5.40 -3.41 4.00
N LEU A 122 -4.71 -2.47 4.64
CA LEU A 122 -5.17 -1.07 4.84
C LEU A 122 -5.27 -0.30 3.50
N PRO A 123 -6.17 0.71 3.40
CA PRO A 123 -7.04 0.98 2.26
C PRO A 123 -6.43 1.58 0.99
N VAL A 124 -7.27 1.59 -0.05
CA VAL A 124 -7.03 2.19 -1.36
C VAL A 124 -7.07 3.71 -1.29
N LEU A 125 -5.95 4.35 -1.66
CA LEU A 125 -5.83 5.78 -1.89
C LEU A 125 -6.03 6.11 -3.38
N VAL A 126 -7.04 6.93 -3.71
CA VAL A 126 -7.29 7.47 -5.04
C VAL A 126 -6.62 8.84 -5.17
N ILE A 127 -5.44 8.88 -5.79
CA ILE A 127 -4.72 10.12 -6.06
C ILE A 127 -5.38 10.86 -7.22
N GLY A 128 -5.67 12.15 -7.05
CA GLY A 128 -6.36 12.95 -8.08
C GLY A 128 -7.84 12.60 -8.22
N GLY A 129 -8.51 12.29 -7.10
CA GLY A 129 -9.93 11.99 -7.02
C GLY A 129 -10.81 13.01 -7.73
N GLY A 130 -10.46 14.30 -7.70
CA GLY A 130 -11.24 15.36 -8.35
C GLY A 130 -11.18 15.36 -9.89
N SER A 131 -10.36 14.51 -10.51
CA SER A 131 -10.35 14.32 -11.97
C SER A 131 -11.51 13.44 -12.42
N GLY A 132 -11.89 13.49 -13.71
CA GLY A 132 -12.91 12.59 -14.25
C GLY A 132 -12.58 11.11 -14.06
N VAL A 133 -11.30 10.74 -14.15
CA VAL A 133 -10.82 9.36 -13.91
C VAL A 133 -10.89 9.00 -12.43
N GLY A 134 -10.39 9.88 -11.54
CA GLY A 134 -10.41 9.66 -10.10
C GLY A 134 -11.83 9.56 -9.54
N ALA A 135 -12.73 10.43 -9.98
CA ALA A 135 -14.13 10.43 -9.57
C ALA A 135 -14.86 9.16 -10.05
N THR A 136 -14.53 8.68 -11.24
CA THR A 136 -15.04 7.40 -11.76
C THR A 136 -14.49 6.22 -10.96
N ALA A 137 -13.20 6.25 -10.61
CA ALA A 137 -12.57 5.23 -9.78
C ALA A 137 -13.21 5.15 -8.38
N VAL A 138 -13.45 6.29 -7.72
CA VAL A 138 -14.16 6.36 -6.43
C VAL A 138 -15.54 5.71 -6.50
N GLN A 139 -16.33 6.02 -7.54
CA GLN A 139 -17.67 5.44 -7.71
C GLN A 139 -17.61 3.94 -7.98
N LEU A 140 -16.73 3.50 -8.89
CA LEU A 140 -16.57 2.08 -9.19
C LEU A 140 -16.11 1.29 -7.97
N LEU A 141 -15.18 1.83 -7.19
CA LEU A 141 -14.72 1.23 -5.93
C LEU A 141 -15.86 1.13 -4.92
N ARG A 142 -16.65 2.19 -4.73
CA ARG A 142 -17.79 2.18 -3.79
C ARG A 142 -18.92 1.25 -4.23
N LEU A 143 -19.20 1.16 -5.53
CA LEU A 143 -20.24 0.27 -6.07
C LEU A 143 -19.80 -1.20 -6.06
N SER A 144 -18.53 -1.47 -6.36
CA SER A 144 -17.99 -2.83 -6.39
C SER A 144 -17.83 -3.39 -4.98
N GLU A 145 -17.38 -2.55 -4.04
CA GLU A 145 -17.16 -2.93 -2.64
C GLU A 145 -17.71 -1.85 -1.70
N PRO A 146 -19.01 -1.93 -1.34
CA PRO A 146 -19.70 -0.93 -0.52
C PRO A 146 -19.10 -0.68 0.87
N SER A 147 -18.32 -1.62 1.41
CA SER A 147 -17.64 -1.50 2.71
C SER A 147 -16.21 -0.97 2.62
N LEU A 148 -15.64 -0.82 1.41
CA LEU A 148 -14.26 -0.38 1.25
C LEU A 148 -14.08 1.05 1.77
N GLN A 149 -13.06 1.29 2.60
CA GLN A 149 -12.68 2.65 2.94
C GLN A 149 -11.84 3.23 1.81
N ILE A 150 -12.26 4.37 1.26
CA ILE A 150 -11.70 4.98 0.06
C ILE A 150 -11.17 6.35 0.45
N LEU A 151 -9.85 6.51 0.47
CA LEU A 151 -9.23 7.82 0.67
C LEU A 151 -9.02 8.45 -0.71
N ALA A 152 -9.30 9.74 -0.89
CA ALA A 152 -9.07 10.42 -2.17
C ALA A 152 -8.31 11.74 -1.99
N THR A 153 -7.40 12.08 -2.90
CA THR A 153 -6.74 13.40 -2.90
C THR A 153 -7.35 14.31 -3.96
N ALA A 154 -7.69 15.56 -3.61
CA ALA A 154 -8.20 16.57 -4.54
C ALA A 154 -8.08 17.97 -3.94
N SER A 155 -8.22 19.04 -4.71
CA SER A 155 -8.41 20.38 -4.13
C SER A 155 -9.68 20.41 -3.26
N GLN A 156 -9.66 21.23 -2.20
CA GLN A 156 -10.74 21.34 -1.21
C GLN A 156 -12.14 21.47 -1.84
N SER A 157 -12.25 22.20 -2.96
CA SER A 157 -13.51 22.43 -3.69
C SER A 157 -14.20 21.14 -4.16
N HIS A 158 -13.46 20.04 -4.32
CA HIS A 158 -13.99 18.77 -4.83
C HIS A 158 -14.28 17.74 -3.73
N HIS A 159 -14.00 18.04 -2.47
CA HIS A 159 -14.12 17.06 -1.38
C HIS A 159 -15.57 16.62 -1.16
N SER A 160 -16.51 17.56 -1.04
CA SER A 160 -17.93 17.22 -0.82
C SER A 160 -18.50 16.38 -1.96
N GLN A 161 -18.08 16.66 -3.20
CA GLN A 161 -18.45 15.86 -4.36
C GLN A 161 -17.83 14.47 -4.26
N LEU A 162 -16.56 14.33 -3.93
CA LEU A 162 -15.92 13.02 -3.85
C LEU A 162 -16.51 12.14 -2.75
N VAL A 163 -16.87 12.72 -1.60
CA VAL A 163 -17.57 11.99 -0.54
C VAL A 163 -18.93 11.50 -1.03
N SER A 164 -19.70 12.33 -1.74
CA SER A 164 -20.99 11.90 -2.30
C SER A 164 -20.84 10.83 -3.40
N LEU A 165 -19.71 10.82 -4.10
CA LEU A 165 -19.36 9.79 -5.09
C LEU A 165 -18.87 8.48 -4.46
N GLY A 166 -18.62 8.46 -3.14
CA GLY A 166 -18.27 7.25 -2.40
C GLY A 166 -16.90 7.29 -1.71
N ALA A 167 -16.16 8.40 -1.75
CA ALA A 167 -14.95 8.53 -0.93
C ALA A 167 -15.32 8.53 0.56
N THR A 168 -14.56 7.80 1.35
CA THR A 168 -14.70 7.80 2.82
C THR A 168 -14.15 9.08 3.42
N ALA A 169 -13.02 9.57 2.88
CA ALA A 169 -12.46 10.86 3.25
C ALA A 169 -11.67 11.45 2.07
N CYS A 170 -11.58 12.78 2.05
CA CYS A 170 -10.84 13.52 1.04
C CYS A 170 -9.71 14.33 1.68
N ILE A 171 -8.58 14.41 0.98
CA ILE A 171 -7.36 15.06 1.44
C ILE A 171 -7.06 16.20 0.47
N ASN A 172 -6.82 17.40 1.01
CA ASN A 172 -6.51 18.57 0.19
C ASN A 172 -5.13 18.42 -0.43
N ARG A 173 -5.07 18.35 -1.77
CA ARG A 173 -3.81 18.11 -2.50
C ARG A 173 -2.82 19.28 -2.38
N ASP A 174 -3.34 20.48 -2.14
CA ASP A 174 -2.56 21.73 -2.11
C ASP A 174 -2.16 22.12 -0.67
N SER A 175 -2.44 21.24 0.30
CA SER A 175 -2.18 21.50 1.71
C SER A 175 -0.70 21.30 2.06
N SER A 176 -0.11 22.31 2.68
CA SER A 176 1.22 22.23 3.30
C SER A 176 1.20 21.51 4.66
N ASP A 177 0.00 21.18 5.17
CA ASP A 177 -0.24 20.48 6.43
C ASP A 177 -1.43 19.50 6.30
N ILE A 178 -1.19 18.44 5.51
CA ILE A 178 -2.15 17.36 5.28
C ILE A 178 -2.65 16.71 6.58
N VAL A 179 -1.84 16.75 7.65
CA VAL A 179 -2.24 16.24 8.96
C VAL A 179 -3.34 17.08 9.58
N SER A 180 -3.21 18.41 9.59
CA SER A 180 -4.25 19.31 10.11
C SER A 180 -5.58 19.20 9.37
N ASP A 181 -5.57 18.96 8.06
CA ASP A 181 -6.81 18.82 7.27
C ASP A 181 -7.55 17.51 7.57
N ILE A 182 -6.82 16.45 7.85
CA ILE A 182 -7.36 15.17 8.33
C ILE A 182 -7.95 15.36 9.74
N MET A 183 -7.32 16.18 10.58
CA MET A 183 -7.79 16.50 11.93
C MET A 183 -9.00 17.45 11.95
N THR A 184 -9.13 18.32 10.95
CA THR A 184 -10.26 19.26 10.85
C THR A 184 -11.50 18.56 10.29
N ALA A 185 -11.29 17.53 9.47
CA ALA A 185 -12.35 16.61 9.04
C ALA A 185 -12.72 15.56 10.10
N SER A 186 -11.91 15.36 11.16
CA SER A 186 -12.15 14.40 12.25
C SER A 186 -11.33 14.73 13.51
N THR A 187 -12.01 14.95 14.65
CA THR A 187 -11.47 15.42 15.94
C THR A 187 -10.40 14.52 16.58
N PHE A 188 -9.12 14.58 16.18
CA PHE A 188 -8.16 13.57 16.67
C PHE A 188 -6.67 13.99 16.67
N ASP A 189 -6.07 14.37 17.80
CA ASP A 189 -4.65 14.76 17.99
C ASP A 189 -3.57 13.78 17.43
N VAL A 190 -2.85 14.07 16.33
CA VAL A 190 -1.87 13.17 15.64
C VAL A 190 -0.41 13.52 15.94
N THR A 191 0.38 12.52 16.35
CA THR A 191 1.86 12.56 16.38
C THR A 191 2.48 11.67 15.29
N GLY A 192 3.43 12.23 14.53
CA GLY A 192 4.28 11.59 13.51
C GLY A 192 3.88 11.94 12.07
N GLY A 193 4.76 12.57 11.30
CA GLY A 193 4.68 12.76 9.82
C GLY A 193 3.47 13.51 9.24
N LYS A 194 3.71 14.60 8.50
CA LYS A 194 2.69 15.52 7.91
C LYS A 194 1.86 14.98 6.72
N GLN A 195 1.61 13.66 6.59
CA GLN A 195 1.06 13.05 5.36
C GLN A 195 -0.07 12.00 5.56
N ALA A 196 -0.79 11.68 4.47
CA ALA A 196 -2.00 10.85 4.41
C ALA A 196 -1.86 9.46 5.03
N MET A 197 -0.71 8.81 4.83
CA MET A 197 -0.43 7.48 5.37
C MET A 197 -0.35 7.53 6.90
N SER A 198 0.29 8.54 7.48
CA SER A 198 0.38 8.67 8.93
C SER A 198 -1.00 8.81 9.60
N ALA A 199 -1.88 9.61 8.99
CA ALA A 199 -3.26 9.74 9.42
C ALA A 199 -4.04 8.43 9.40
N LEU A 200 -3.91 7.65 8.34
CA LEU A 200 -4.49 6.30 8.27
C LEU A 200 -3.94 5.40 9.39
N GLY A 201 -2.62 5.45 9.62
CA GLY A 201 -1.99 4.73 10.74
C GLY A 201 -2.56 5.15 12.09
N LYS A 202 -2.91 6.43 12.27
CA LYS A 202 -3.57 6.90 13.48
C LYS A 202 -5.01 6.44 13.62
N LEU A 203 -5.86 6.65 12.60
CA LEU A 203 -7.27 6.27 12.66
C LEU A 203 -7.43 4.78 12.98
N THR A 204 -6.48 3.98 12.51
CA THR A 204 -6.47 2.54 12.78
C THR A 204 -5.97 2.21 14.21
N ARG A 205 -5.07 3.02 14.79
CA ARG A 205 -4.68 2.93 16.23
C ARG A 205 -5.82 3.29 17.15
N ASP A 206 -6.53 4.36 16.85
CA ASP A 206 -7.61 4.89 17.68
C ASP A 206 -8.90 4.05 17.56
N GLY A 207 -8.96 3.15 16.57
CA GLY A 207 -10.07 2.21 16.36
C GLY A 207 -11.21 2.77 15.51
N ASP A 208 -11.07 4.01 15.05
CA ASP A 208 -12.01 4.71 14.16
C ASP A 208 -11.96 4.19 12.72
N PHE A 209 -10.91 3.42 12.39
CA PHE A 209 -10.71 2.74 11.12
C PHE A 209 -10.45 1.25 11.37
N LYS A 210 -11.20 0.37 10.68
CA LYS A 210 -11.01 -1.08 10.74
C LYS A 210 -10.76 -1.63 9.34
N PRO A 211 -9.86 -2.62 9.18
CA PRO A 211 -9.69 -3.31 7.90
C PRO A 211 -11.05 -3.70 7.28
N PRO A 212 -11.33 -3.29 6.03
CA PRO A 212 -12.69 -3.35 5.47
C PRO A 212 -13.09 -4.75 4.98
N LEU A 213 -12.13 -5.68 4.90
CA LEU A 213 -12.30 -7.03 4.36
C LEU A 213 -11.73 -8.06 5.31
N ASN A 214 -12.26 -9.28 5.24
CA ASN A 214 -11.64 -10.42 5.89
C ASN A 214 -10.24 -10.63 5.29
N VAL A 215 -9.26 -10.87 6.14
CA VAL A 215 -7.92 -11.26 5.73
C VAL A 215 -7.89 -12.77 5.60
N GLU A 216 -7.41 -13.27 4.45
CA GLU A 216 -7.09 -14.69 4.27
C GLU A 216 -5.61 -14.82 3.96
N ILE A 217 -4.90 -15.52 4.85
CA ILE A 217 -3.51 -15.91 4.64
C ILE A 217 -3.51 -17.11 3.70
N VAL A 218 -3.00 -16.92 2.48
CA VAL A 218 -3.00 -17.97 1.44
C VAL A 218 -1.63 -18.63 1.25
N GLY A 219 -0.63 -18.22 2.04
CA GLY A 219 0.67 -18.87 2.08
C GLY A 219 1.71 -18.17 2.94
N HIS A 220 2.85 -18.82 3.06
CA HIS A 220 4.03 -18.33 3.76
C HIS A 220 5.25 -18.41 2.82
N GLY A 221 6.09 -17.37 2.83
CA GLY A 221 7.22 -17.24 1.92
C GLY A 221 6.85 -16.69 0.54
N LEU A 222 7.82 -16.07 -0.12
CA LEU A 222 7.67 -15.43 -1.42
C LEU A 222 7.24 -16.41 -2.53
N GLU A 223 7.61 -17.68 -2.42
CA GLU A 223 7.21 -18.75 -3.33
C GLU A 223 5.69 -18.96 -3.39
N SER A 224 4.96 -18.63 -2.32
CA SER A 224 3.50 -18.78 -2.26
C SER A 224 2.74 -17.72 -3.08
N ILE A 225 3.43 -16.68 -3.56
CA ILE A 225 2.80 -15.58 -4.33
C ILE A 225 2.20 -16.09 -5.62
N GLY A 226 2.86 -17.03 -6.31
CA GLY A 226 2.38 -17.58 -7.59
C GLY A 226 0.98 -18.20 -7.45
N ASP A 227 0.83 -19.11 -6.49
CA ASP A 227 -0.45 -19.79 -6.21
C ASP A 227 -1.52 -18.80 -5.73
N GLY A 228 -1.13 -17.82 -4.92
CA GLY A 228 -2.03 -16.76 -4.46
C GLY A 228 -2.55 -15.88 -5.61
N LEU A 229 -1.71 -15.56 -6.60
CA LEU A 229 -2.13 -14.79 -7.78
C LEU A 229 -3.08 -15.58 -8.68
N GLU A 230 -2.86 -16.89 -8.84
CA GLU A 230 -3.77 -17.74 -9.61
C GLU A 230 -5.12 -17.90 -8.90
N LYS A 231 -5.13 -18.04 -7.56
CA LYS A 231 -6.37 -17.98 -6.77
C LYS A 231 -7.09 -16.66 -6.99
N LEU A 232 -6.39 -15.54 -6.91
CA LEU A 232 -6.98 -14.21 -7.15
C LEU A 232 -7.58 -14.08 -8.56
N ARG A 233 -6.94 -14.67 -9.55
CA ARG A 233 -7.40 -14.71 -10.94
C ARG A 233 -8.64 -15.58 -11.13
N SER A 234 -8.77 -16.68 -10.37
CA SER A 234 -9.96 -17.55 -10.38
C SER A 234 -11.21 -16.90 -9.75
N GLY A 235 -11.02 -15.81 -9.03
CA GLY A 235 -12.09 -15.03 -8.39
C GLY A 235 -12.07 -15.17 -6.87
N VAL A 236 -11.98 -14.03 -6.18
CA VAL A 236 -12.04 -13.94 -4.72
C VAL A 236 -13.08 -12.88 -4.38
N SER A 237 -13.99 -13.18 -3.45
CA SER A 237 -15.05 -12.26 -3.04
C SER A 237 -14.86 -11.84 -1.58
N ARG A 238 -14.91 -10.53 -1.33
CA ARG A 238 -14.94 -9.92 0.02
C ARG A 238 -13.78 -10.33 0.95
N THR A 239 -12.64 -10.67 0.38
CA THR A 239 -11.47 -11.18 1.12
C THR A 239 -10.19 -10.60 0.54
N LYS A 240 -9.29 -10.10 1.39
CA LYS A 240 -7.94 -9.70 0.99
C LYS A 240 -7.01 -10.90 1.14
N LEU A 241 -6.35 -11.29 0.06
CA LEU A 241 -5.35 -12.36 0.10
C LEU A 241 -4.01 -11.79 0.56
N ILE A 242 -3.43 -12.42 1.58
CA ILE A 242 -2.14 -12.05 2.15
C ILE A 242 -1.17 -13.22 2.05
N ILE A 243 0.09 -12.90 1.74
CA ILE A 243 1.24 -13.79 1.92
C ILE A 243 2.05 -13.28 3.10
N THR A 244 2.37 -14.16 4.04
CA THR A 244 3.24 -13.86 5.21
C THR A 244 4.70 -14.17 4.88
N LEU A 245 5.63 -13.41 5.47
CA LEU A 245 7.08 -13.49 5.23
C LEU A 245 7.90 -13.58 6.53
#